data_AF-A0A831NXL9-F1
#
_entry.id   AF-A0A831NXL9-F1
#
_cell.length_a   1.000
_cell.length_b   1.000
_cell.length_c   1.000
_cell.angle_alpha   90.00
_cell.angle_beta   90.00
_cell.angle_gamma   90.00
#
_symmetry.space_group_name_H-M   'P 1'
#
loop_
_entity.id
_entity.type
_entity.pdbx_description
1 polymer ?
#
loop_
_entity_poly.entity_id
_entity_poly.type
_entity_poly.pdbx_seq_one_letter_code
_entity_poly.pdbx_strand_id
1 'polypeptide(L)'
;MKAVVLGYHNIGCTGVEALLRNGISIQAVFTHRDNPEETIWFRSVAELAASTDIPVYAPDDINHPLWIERIRELAPDIIFSFYYRNIVGPEILAIPPSGCLNLHGSLLPKYRGRVPINWALVNGEKETGVTLHYMTARPDEGNIVARQKIRIDNDDTALTLHGKAAAAAAAMLDDVLPAIKDGTASGTPQDHEKATSFGGRRPEDGEINWSLDAVAVRNLVRAVTRPYPGAFSFAGDRKCFFWTVTETNGN
;
A
#
# COMPACT_ATOMS: atom_id res chain seq x y z
N MET A 1 4.55 22.98 7.61
CA MET A 1 5.12 21.93 6.76
C MET A 1 4.30 21.83 5.48
N LYS A 2 4.93 22.08 4.34
CA LYS A 2 4.40 21.89 3.00
C LYS A 2 4.71 20.48 2.53
N ALA A 3 3.73 19.80 1.97
CA ALA A 3 3.89 18.44 1.46
C ALA A 3 3.47 18.32 -0.01
N VAL A 4 4.13 17.43 -0.73
CA VAL A 4 3.58 16.83 -1.96
C VAL A 4 3.22 15.38 -1.64
N VAL A 5 2.05 14.95 -2.12
CA VAL A 5 1.56 13.59 -1.88
C VAL A 5 1.60 12.80 -3.18
N LEU A 6 2.14 11.59 -3.10
CA LEU A 6 2.06 10.56 -4.14
C LEU A 6 1.09 9.50 -3.62
N GLY A 7 -0.13 9.45 -4.14
CA GLY A 7 -1.21 8.71 -3.50
C GLY A 7 -2.08 7.95 -4.49
N TYR A 8 -2.52 6.76 -4.11
CA TYR A 8 -3.54 6.02 -4.85
C TYR A 8 -4.35 5.11 -3.91
N HIS A 9 -5.54 4.71 -4.35
CA HIS A 9 -6.41 3.78 -3.62
C HIS A 9 -6.89 4.33 -2.26
N ASN A 10 -7.58 3.49 -1.48
CA ASN A 10 -8.08 3.82 -0.14
C ASN A 10 -6.98 4.32 0.81
N ILE A 11 -5.77 3.74 0.76
CA ILE A 11 -4.65 4.19 1.61
C ILE A 11 -4.18 5.59 1.22
N GLY A 12 -4.14 5.91 -0.09
CA GLY A 12 -3.89 7.26 -0.57
C GLY A 12 -4.89 8.26 -0.01
N CYS A 13 -6.19 7.92 -0.03
CA CYS A 13 -7.23 8.78 0.53
C CYS A 13 -7.06 8.97 2.03
N THR A 14 -6.86 7.88 2.78
CA THR A 14 -6.60 7.92 4.22
C THR A 14 -5.39 8.79 4.56
N GLY A 15 -4.31 8.69 3.79
CA GLY A 15 -3.11 9.48 3.97
C GLY A 15 -3.36 10.97 3.75
N VAL A 16 -4.03 11.35 2.65
CA VAL A 16 -4.41 12.74 2.37
C VAL A 16 -5.27 13.31 3.51
N GLU A 17 -6.29 12.58 3.94
CA GLU A 17 -7.17 12.99 5.06
C GLU A 17 -6.38 13.17 6.36
N ALA A 18 -5.44 12.27 6.65
CA ALA A 18 -4.59 12.34 7.83
C ALA A 18 -3.66 13.57 7.80
N LEU A 19 -3.05 13.87 6.65
CA LEU A 19 -2.23 15.07 6.50
C LEU A 19 -3.04 16.35 6.71
N LEU A 20 -4.23 16.44 6.08
CA LEU A 20 -5.10 17.61 6.20
C LEU A 20 -5.55 17.86 7.64
N ARG A 21 -6.04 16.83 8.34
CA ARG A 21 -6.50 16.97 9.73
C ARG A 21 -5.38 17.28 10.73
N ASN A 22 -4.13 16.91 10.42
CA ASN A 22 -2.95 17.27 11.21
C ASN A 22 -2.33 18.62 10.78
N GLY A 23 -3.01 19.38 9.93
CA GLY A 23 -2.60 20.73 9.53
C GLY A 23 -1.33 20.75 8.67
N ILE A 24 -1.11 19.73 7.86
CA ILE A 24 -0.06 19.71 6.83
C ILE A 24 -0.63 20.29 5.54
N SER A 25 0.09 21.25 4.95
CA SER A 25 -0.37 21.95 3.75
C SER A 25 0.05 21.19 2.49
N ILE A 26 -0.88 20.48 1.87
CA ILE A 26 -0.65 19.71 0.65
C ILE A 26 -0.63 20.66 -0.57
N GLN A 27 0.51 20.77 -1.24
CA GLN A 27 0.69 21.65 -2.39
C GLN A 27 0.21 21.01 -3.70
N ALA A 28 0.31 19.69 -3.80
CA ALA A 28 -0.20 18.91 -4.92
C ALA A 28 -0.31 17.43 -4.55
N VAL A 29 -1.17 16.73 -5.28
CA VAL A 29 -1.33 15.28 -5.26
C VAL A 29 -0.95 14.72 -6.63
N PHE A 30 -0.06 13.72 -6.65
CA PHE A 30 0.25 12.91 -7.82
C PHE A 30 -0.38 11.53 -7.63
N THR A 31 -1.13 11.08 -8.64
CA THR A 31 -1.89 9.83 -8.59
C THR A 31 -1.80 9.09 -9.92
N HIS A 32 -2.62 8.05 -10.11
CA HIS A 32 -2.68 7.26 -11.33
C HIS A 32 -4.05 7.41 -11.97
N ARG A 33 -4.11 7.22 -13.30
CA ARG A 33 -5.38 6.91 -13.96
C ARG A 33 -5.78 5.49 -13.59
N ASP A 34 -7.07 5.29 -13.36
CA ASP A 34 -7.59 3.95 -13.08
C ASP A 34 -7.34 3.02 -14.27
N ASN A 35 -6.88 1.80 -13.98
CA ASN A 35 -6.69 0.78 -15.00
C ASN A 35 -8.06 0.16 -15.35
N PRO A 36 -8.52 0.23 -16.62
CA PRO A 36 -9.80 -0.35 -17.02
C PRO A 36 -9.87 -1.88 -16.86
N GLU A 37 -8.74 -2.57 -16.72
CA GLU A 37 -8.67 -4.01 -16.47
C GLU A 37 -8.73 -4.39 -14.98
N GLU A 38 -8.71 -3.40 -14.07
CA GLU A 38 -8.81 -3.61 -12.62
C GLU A 38 -10.23 -3.32 -12.13
N THR A 39 -10.74 -4.14 -11.22
CA THR A 39 -11.98 -3.82 -10.51
C THR A 39 -11.77 -2.58 -9.63
N ILE A 40 -12.43 -1.47 -9.94
CA ILE A 40 -12.35 -0.25 -9.15
C ILE A 40 -13.38 -0.33 -8.01
N TRP A 41 -12.92 -0.78 -6.83
CA TRP A 41 -13.72 -0.90 -5.61
C TRP A 41 -13.30 0.10 -4.52
N PHE A 42 -12.25 0.86 -4.79
CA PHE A 42 -11.60 1.78 -3.87
C PHE A 42 -11.96 3.22 -4.18
N ARG A 43 -11.72 4.08 -3.20
CA ARG A 43 -11.91 5.53 -3.28
C ARG A 43 -10.87 6.16 -4.20
N SER A 44 -11.30 7.18 -4.95
CA SER A 44 -10.43 7.96 -5.83
C SER A 44 -9.69 9.05 -5.05
N VAL A 45 -8.37 9.00 -5.09
CA VAL A 45 -7.50 10.06 -4.56
C VAL A 45 -7.65 11.35 -5.36
N ALA A 46 -7.91 11.24 -6.67
CA ALA A 46 -8.13 12.40 -7.53
C ALA A 46 -9.41 13.14 -7.17
N GLU A 47 -10.50 12.42 -6.93
CA GLU A 47 -11.77 13.02 -6.49
C GLU A 47 -11.62 13.68 -5.12
N LEU A 48 -10.93 13.04 -4.18
CA LEU A 48 -10.64 13.61 -2.87
C LEU A 48 -9.85 14.93 -2.99
N ALA A 49 -8.76 14.92 -3.76
CA ALA A 49 -7.95 16.12 -3.99
C ALA A 49 -8.76 17.26 -4.64
N ALA A 50 -9.57 16.94 -5.66
CA ALA A 50 -10.44 17.92 -6.31
C ALA A 50 -11.49 18.49 -5.34
N SER A 51 -12.11 17.66 -4.50
CA SER A 51 -13.10 18.11 -3.51
C SER A 51 -12.52 18.99 -2.39
N THR A 52 -11.19 19.06 -2.29
CA THR A 52 -10.45 19.85 -1.29
C THR A 52 -9.61 20.95 -1.93
N ASP A 53 -9.85 21.26 -3.21
CA ASP A 53 -9.13 22.27 -4.00
C ASP A 53 -7.61 22.07 -4.07
N ILE A 54 -7.15 20.82 -3.95
CA ILE A 54 -5.73 20.46 -4.08
C ILE A 54 -5.43 20.14 -5.54
N PRO A 55 -4.40 20.75 -6.16
CA PRO A 55 -3.98 20.41 -7.51
C PRO A 55 -3.64 18.92 -7.64
N VAL A 56 -4.25 18.24 -8.62
CA VAL A 56 -4.03 16.82 -8.89
C VAL A 56 -3.40 16.60 -10.26
N TYR A 57 -2.42 15.71 -10.31
CA TYR A 57 -1.75 15.29 -11.54
C TYR A 57 -1.70 13.75 -11.61
N ALA A 58 -1.80 13.19 -12.81
CA ALA A 58 -1.68 11.75 -13.04
C ALA A 58 -0.75 11.46 -14.21
N PRO A 59 0.57 11.69 -14.05
CA PRO A 59 1.54 11.43 -15.11
C PRO A 59 1.82 9.95 -15.28
N ASP A 60 2.03 9.52 -16.52
CA ASP A 60 2.45 8.14 -16.79
C ASP A 60 3.86 7.86 -16.22
N ASP A 61 4.75 8.85 -16.30
CA ASP A 61 6.08 8.83 -15.66
C ASP A 61 6.29 10.09 -14.82
N ILE A 62 6.33 9.93 -13.50
CA ILE A 62 6.60 11.02 -12.56
C ILE A 62 8.06 11.51 -12.65
N ASN A 63 8.97 10.66 -13.13
CA ASN A 63 10.40 10.96 -13.24
C ASN A 63 10.75 11.72 -14.52
N HIS A 64 9.77 12.04 -15.36
CA HIS A 64 10.00 12.89 -16.52
C HIS A 64 10.46 14.29 -16.04
N PRO A 65 11.48 14.91 -16.68
CA PRO A 65 12.07 16.18 -16.22
C PRO A 65 11.06 17.30 -15.93
N LEU A 66 10.00 17.41 -16.74
CA LEU A 66 8.91 18.38 -16.51
C LEU A 66 8.23 18.22 -15.14
N TRP A 67 8.03 16.99 -14.67
CA TRP A 67 7.41 16.74 -13.37
C TRP A 67 8.39 16.90 -12.22
N ILE A 68 9.67 16.59 -12.44
CA ILE A 68 10.75 16.88 -11.48
C ILE A 68 10.82 18.40 -11.22
N GLU A 69 10.88 19.21 -12.28
CA GLU A 69 10.87 20.67 -12.15
C GLU A 69 9.59 21.16 -11.45
N ARG A 70 8.43 20.63 -11.84
CA ARG A 70 7.16 21.00 -11.21
C ARG A 70 7.13 20.70 -9.71
N ILE A 71 7.63 19.53 -9.28
CA ILE A 71 7.71 19.17 -7.86
C ILE A 71 8.70 20.10 -7.14
N ARG A 72 9.80 20.48 -7.79
CA ARG A 72 10.77 21.43 -7.24
C ARG A 72 10.18 22.83 -7.04
N GLU A 73 9.40 23.32 -8.01
CA GLU A 73 8.68 24.60 -7.92
C GLU A 73 7.67 24.65 -6.76
N LEU A 74 7.03 23.52 -6.45
CA LEU A 74 6.12 23.42 -5.30
C LEU A 74 6.84 23.55 -3.97
N ALA A 75 8.18 23.43 -3.95
CA ALA A 75 9.05 23.55 -2.79
C ALA A 75 8.52 22.79 -1.55
N PRO A 76 8.28 21.46 -1.65
CA PRO A 76 7.82 20.67 -0.51
C PRO A 76 8.92 20.57 0.56
N ASP A 77 8.53 20.67 1.82
CA ASP A 77 9.41 20.33 2.94
C ASP A 77 9.60 18.80 3.02
N ILE A 78 8.56 18.05 2.66
CA ILE A 78 8.48 16.59 2.72
C ILE A 78 7.61 16.03 1.58
N ILE A 79 7.92 14.81 1.12
CA ILE A 79 7.04 14.05 0.22
C ILE A 79 6.48 12.83 0.96
N PHE A 80 5.18 12.58 0.81
CA PHE A 80 4.54 11.37 1.32
C PHE A 80 4.06 10.48 0.17
N SER A 81 4.48 9.22 0.17
CA SER A 81 3.99 8.16 -0.69
C SER A 81 3.00 7.26 0.07
N PHE A 82 1.77 7.21 -0.41
CA PHE A 82 0.69 6.40 0.13
C PHE A 82 0.16 5.49 -0.98
N TYR A 83 0.76 4.30 -1.08
CA TYR A 83 0.40 3.28 -2.09
C TYR A 83 0.59 3.75 -3.55
N TYR A 84 1.50 4.70 -3.79
CA TYR A 84 1.87 5.09 -5.13
C TYR A 84 2.54 3.91 -5.87
N ARG A 85 2.16 3.68 -7.12
CA ARG A 85 2.54 2.46 -7.87
C ARG A 85 3.85 2.59 -8.65
N ASN A 86 4.23 3.81 -9.06
CA ASN A 86 5.43 4.02 -9.87
C ASN A 86 6.64 4.25 -8.97
N ILE A 87 7.81 3.82 -9.45
CA ILE A 87 9.08 4.08 -8.78
C ILE A 87 9.38 5.57 -8.82
N VAL A 88 9.75 6.13 -7.67
CA VAL A 88 10.17 7.52 -7.52
C VAL A 88 11.70 7.56 -7.58
N GLY A 89 12.22 8.25 -8.58
CA GLY A 89 13.64 8.32 -8.88
C GLY A 89 14.43 9.23 -7.94
N PRO A 90 15.76 9.10 -7.96
CA PRO A 90 16.65 9.80 -7.02
C PRO A 90 16.54 11.32 -7.08
N GLU A 91 16.25 11.89 -8.25
CA GLU A 91 16.09 13.34 -8.40
C GLU A 91 14.92 13.88 -7.59
N ILE A 92 13.78 13.18 -7.59
CA ILE A 92 12.60 13.56 -6.79
C ILE A 92 12.87 13.30 -5.30
N LEU A 93 13.49 12.16 -4.98
CA LEU A 93 13.82 11.79 -3.60
C LEU A 93 14.71 12.83 -2.90
N ALA A 94 15.53 13.54 -3.67
CA ALA A 94 16.44 14.57 -3.19
C ALA A 94 15.81 15.98 -3.07
N ILE A 95 14.58 16.19 -3.54
CA ILE A 95 13.92 17.52 -3.50
C ILE A 95 13.60 17.97 -2.07
N PRO A 96 12.81 17.22 -1.27
CA PRO A 96 12.38 17.69 0.04
C PRO A 96 13.52 17.59 1.07
N PRO A 97 13.82 18.67 1.83
CA PRO A 97 14.86 18.65 2.85
C PRO A 97 14.56 17.67 4.01
N SER A 98 13.29 17.42 4.32
CA SER A 98 12.87 16.42 5.32
C SER A 98 12.74 15.01 4.73
N GLY A 99 13.13 14.81 3.47
CA GLY A 99 13.10 13.53 2.78
C GLY A 99 11.71 13.10 2.30
N CYS A 100 11.61 11.82 1.94
CA CYS A 100 10.40 11.21 1.43
C CYS A 100 9.99 10.04 2.33
N LEU A 101 8.73 9.95 2.72
CA LEU A 101 8.19 8.86 3.53
C LEU A 101 7.21 8.01 2.72
N ASN A 102 7.26 6.69 2.87
CA ASN A 102 6.33 5.76 2.27
C ASN A 102 5.56 4.99 3.35
N LEU A 103 4.25 4.88 3.16
CA LEU A 103 3.37 4.01 3.95
C LEU A 103 3.22 2.66 3.24
N HIS A 104 3.77 1.63 3.84
CA HIS A 104 3.77 0.27 3.32
C HIS A 104 2.83 -0.65 4.12
N GLY A 105 2.15 -1.56 3.42
CA GLY A 105 1.11 -2.44 3.97
C GLY A 105 1.62 -3.71 4.65
N SER A 106 2.77 -3.66 5.33
CA SER A 106 3.30 -4.78 6.11
C SER A 106 4.03 -4.34 7.38
N LEU A 107 4.45 -5.31 8.19
CA LEU A 107 5.44 -5.12 9.25
C LEU A 107 6.86 -5.25 8.68
N LEU A 108 7.38 -4.16 8.10
CA LEU A 108 8.76 -4.14 7.61
C LEU A 108 9.74 -4.52 8.73
N PRO A 109 10.82 -5.28 8.44
CA PRO A 109 11.34 -5.60 7.10
C PRO A 109 10.67 -6.79 6.39
N LYS A 110 9.66 -7.44 6.99
CA LYS A 110 8.95 -8.55 6.33
C LYS A 110 8.00 -8.03 5.27
N TYR A 111 7.80 -8.82 4.20
CA TYR A 111 6.87 -8.52 3.12
C TYR A 111 7.13 -7.17 2.42
N ARG A 112 8.39 -6.85 2.13
CA ARG A 112 8.76 -5.81 1.16
C ARG A 112 8.19 -6.14 -0.22
N GLY A 113 8.16 -5.15 -1.10
CA GLY A 113 7.73 -5.32 -2.48
C GLY A 113 6.25 -5.03 -2.64
N ARG A 114 5.53 -5.87 -3.40
CA ARG A 114 4.19 -5.52 -3.89
C ARG A 114 3.12 -6.42 -3.28
N VAL A 115 1.90 -5.87 -3.18
CA VAL A 115 0.69 -6.55 -2.70
C VAL A 115 0.85 -7.33 -1.37
N PRO A 116 1.48 -6.74 -0.34
CA PRO A 116 1.83 -7.45 0.90
C PRO A 116 0.61 -8.00 1.66
N ILE A 117 -0.55 -7.34 1.60
CA ILE A 117 -1.80 -7.80 2.22
C ILE A 117 -2.23 -9.15 1.65
N ASN A 118 -2.21 -9.30 0.33
CA ASN A 118 -2.56 -10.55 -0.33
C ASN A 118 -1.55 -11.66 0.00
N TRP A 119 -0.25 -11.33 0.02
CA TRP A 119 0.80 -12.28 0.40
C TRP A 119 0.69 -12.76 1.85
N ALA A 120 0.38 -11.88 2.79
CA ALA A 120 0.17 -12.26 4.19
C ALA A 120 -0.98 -13.27 4.34
N LEU A 121 -2.08 -13.07 3.59
CA LEU A 121 -3.20 -14.01 3.59
C LEU A 121 -2.86 -15.35 2.95
N VAL A 122 -2.17 -15.33 1.79
CA VAL A 122 -1.71 -16.55 1.07
C VAL A 122 -0.81 -17.39 1.96
N ASN A 123 0.13 -16.76 2.66
CA ASN A 123 1.09 -17.44 3.53
C ASN A 123 0.48 -17.83 4.89
N GLY A 124 -0.81 -17.53 5.13
CA GLY A 124 -1.50 -17.93 6.35
C GLY A 124 -1.06 -17.18 7.60
N GLU A 125 -0.51 -15.97 7.44
CA GLU A 125 -0.05 -15.14 8.56
C GLU A 125 -1.17 -14.87 9.56
N LYS A 126 -0.80 -14.75 10.84
CA LYS A 126 -1.71 -14.39 11.95
C LYS A 126 -1.63 -12.92 12.33
N GLU A 127 -0.55 -12.26 11.94
CA GLU A 127 -0.38 -10.82 12.10
C GLU A 127 0.25 -10.21 10.84
N THR A 128 -0.13 -8.98 10.54
CA THR A 128 0.53 -8.08 9.60
C THR A 128 0.55 -6.69 10.21
N GLY A 129 0.69 -5.64 9.41
CA GLY A 129 0.68 -4.28 9.89
C GLY A 129 0.80 -3.27 8.78
N VAL A 130 1.00 -2.02 9.19
CA VAL A 130 1.41 -0.93 8.32
C VAL A 130 2.71 -0.33 8.87
N THR A 131 3.57 0.14 7.97
CA THR A 131 4.84 0.77 8.32
C THR A 131 5.00 2.09 7.58
N LEU A 132 5.29 3.17 8.30
CA LEU A 132 5.79 4.42 7.74
C LEU A 132 7.31 4.41 7.80
N HIS A 133 7.99 4.56 6.66
CA HIS A 133 9.44 4.53 6.58
C HIS A 133 9.97 5.53 5.55
N TYR A 134 11.24 5.90 5.68
CA TYR A 134 11.92 6.71 4.68
C TYR A 134 12.08 5.94 3.37
N MET A 135 11.85 6.63 2.25
CA MET A 135 12.13 6.11 0.92
C MET A 135 13.63 6.23 0.63
N THR A 136 14.16 5.26 -0.09
CA THR A 136 15.52 5.28 -0.62
C THR A 136 15.48 4.85 -2.08
N ALA A 137 16.62 4.85 -2.77
CA ALA A 137 16.72 4.29 -4.11
C ALA A 137 16.32 2.80 -4.16
N ARG A 138 16.41 2.08 -3.03
CA ARG A 138 15.93 0.71 -2.90
C ARG A 138 14.53 0.68 -2.27
N PRO A 139 13.54 0.02 -2.91
CA PRO A 139 12.17 -0.06 -2.39
C PRO A 139 12.11 -0.68 -0.99
N ASP A 140 11.30 -0.07 -0.12
CA ASP A 140 10.93 -0.58 1.21
C ASP A 140 12.11 -0.89 2.17
N GLU A 141 13.29 -0.31 1.94
CA GLU A 141 14.50 -0.58 2.74
C GLU A 141 14.82 0.48 3.79
N GLY A 142 14.28 1.70 3.65
CA GLY A 142 14.70 2.82 4.47
C GLY A 142 14.24 2.73 5.93
N ASN A 143 14.78 3.63 6.74
CA ASN A 143 14.57 3.64 8.18
C ASN A 143 13.08 3.79 8.52
N ILE A 144 12.63 2.99 9.48
CA ILE A 144 11.25 2.94 9.97
C ILE A 144 11.00 4.10 10.92
N VAL A 145 9.96 4.89 10.66
CA VAL A 145 9.50 5.97 11.55
C VAL A 145 8.44 5.44 12.52
N ALA A 146 7.46 4.69 12.01
CA ALA A 146 6.39 4.12 12.81
C ALA A 146 5.88 2.81 12.23
N ARG A 147 5.32 1.94 13.08
CA ARG A 147 4.65 0.70 12.69
C ARG A 147 3.43 0.47 13.56
N GLN A 148 2.37 -0.06 12.96
CA GLN A 148 1.19 -0.51 13.67
C GLN A 148 0.87 -1.96 13.30
N LYS A 149 0.75 -2.83 14.31
CA LYS A 149 0.37 -4.24 14.13
C LYS A 149 -1.12 -4.39 13.90
N ILE A 150 -1.47 -5.39 13.10
CA ILE A 150 -2.84 -5.77 12.75
C ILE A 150 -2.95 -7.28 12.89
N ARG A 151 -3.92 -7.74 13.68
CA ARG A 151 -4.28 -9.15 13.74
C ARG A 151 -5.05 -9.56 12.49
N ILE A 152 -4.68 -10.71 11.93
CA ILE A 152 -5.41 -11.35 10.83
C ILE A 152 -6.30 -12.41 11.44
N ASP A 153 -7.60 -12.19 11.39
CA ASP A 153 -8.59 -13.15 11.87
C ASP A 153 -8.79 -14.26 10.81
N ASN A 154 -9.39 -15.37 11.24
CA ASN A 154 -9.51 -16.53 10.34
C ASN A 154 -10.41 -16.17 9.14
N ASP A 155 -11.49 -15.46 9.35
CA ASP A 155 -12.48 -14.99 8.38
C ASP A 155 -12.06 -13.75 7.59
N ASP A 156 -10.89 -13.17 7.87
CA ASP A 156 -10.39 -12.04 7.07
C ASP A 156 -10.17 -12.44 5.61
N THR A 157 -10.62 -11.55 4.73
CA THR A 157 -10.33 -11.55 3.29
C THR A 157 -9.40 -10.39 2.96
N ALA A 158 -8.90 -10.33 1.73
CA ALA A 158 -8.08 -9.19 1.31
C ALA A 158 -8.82 -7.85 1.44
N LEU A 159 -10.14 -7.82 1.21
CA LEU A 159 -10.95 -6.61 1.39
C LEU A 159 -11.02 -6.19 2.86
N THR A 160 -11.36 -7.11 3.77
CA THR A 160 -11.51 -6.77 5.20
C THR A 160 -10.16 -6.41 5.83
N LEU A 161 -9.09 -7.13 5.45
CA LEU A 161 -7.75 -6.84 5.94
C LEU A 161 -7.22 -5.50 5.40
N HIS A 162 -7.55 -5.14 4.15
CA HIS A 162 -7.28 -3.80 3.64
C HIS A 162 -8.04 -2.72 4.43
N GLY A 163 -9.30 -2.97 4.81
CA GLY A 163 -10.05 -2.06 5.68
C GLY A 163 -9.36 -1.86 7.03
N LYS A 164 -8.91 -2.94 7.67
CA LYS A 164 -8.11 -2.89 8.92
C LYS A 164 -6.80 -2.12 8.72
N ALA A 165 -6.11 -2.31 7.59
CA ALA A 165 -4.88 -1.58 7.27
C ALA A 165 -5.12 -0.08 7.10
N ALA A 166 -6.21 0.33 6.46
CA ALA A 166 -6.56 1.74 6.34
C ALA A 166 -6.83 2.38 7.71
N ALA A 167 -7.59 1.70 8.59
CA ALA A 167 -7.86 2.19 9.94
C ALA A 167 -6.57 2.29 10.78
N ALA A 168 -5.71 1.26 10.72
CA ALA A 168 -4.42 1.26 11.41
C ALA A 168 -3.47 2.35 10.89
N ALA A 169 -3.45 2.60 9.58
CA ALA A 169 -2.66 3.66 8.97
C ALA A 169 -3.14 5.04 9.42
N ALA A 170 -4.46 5.28 9.45
CA ALA A 170 -5.03 6.53 9.92
C ALA A 170 -4.59 6.85 11.36
N ALA A 171 -4.75 5.89 12.27
CA ALA A 171 -4.36 6.04 13.67
C ALA A 171 -2.85 6.27 13.82
N MET A 172 -2.02 5.44 13.17
CA MET A 172 -0.57 5.57 13.21
C MET A 172 -0.09 6.93 12.65
N LEU A 173 -0.72 7.43 11.60
CA LEU A 173 -0.41 8.75 11.03
C LEU A 173 -0.76 9.86 12.01
N ASP A 174 -1.93 9.80 12.67
CA ASP A 174 -2.31 10.81 13.67
C ASP A 174 -1.32 10.89 14.84
N ASP A 175 -0.77 9.74 15.25
CA ASP A 175 0.20 9.68 16.33
C ASP A 175 1.58 10.26 15.92
N VAL A 176 2.02 10.03 14.67
CA VAL A 176 3.40 10.32 14.24
C VAL A 176 3.56 11.65 13.50
N LEU A 177 2.52 12.16 12.83
CA LEU A 177 2.59 13.38 12.04
C LEU A 177 2.95 14.63 12.86
N PRO A 178 2.53 14.80 14.14
CA PRO A 178 3.01 15.92 14.96
C PRO A 178 4.54 15.94 15.12
N ALA A 179 5.16 14.79 15.43
CA ALA A 179 6.61 14.70 15.58
C ALA A 179 7.36 14.92 14.25
N ILE A 180 6.77 14.49 13.12
CA ILE A 180 7.32 14.78 11.79
C ILE A 180 7.28 16.29 11.52
N LYS A 181 6.14 16.94 11.79
CA LYS A 181 5.94 18.38 11.60
C LYS A 181 6.93 19.22 12.42
N ASP A 182 7.24 18.77 13.63
CA ASP A 182 8.17 19.44 14.54
C ASP A 182 9.65 19.06 14.27
N GLY A 183 9.92 18.16 13.32
CA GLY A 183 11.27 17.71 12.97
C GLY A 183 11.94 16.84 14.03
N THR A 184 11.15 16.27 14.96
CA THR A 184 11.65 15.42 16.06
C THR A 184 11.48 13.92 15.80
N ALA A 185 10.73 13.55 14.76
CA ALA A 185 10.59 12.15 14.34
C ALA A 185 11.95 11.57 13.90
N SER A 186 12.31 10.41 14.46
CA SER A 186 13.53 9.68 14.11
C SER A 186 13.20 8.37 13.39
N GLY A 187 14.10 7.94 12.52
CA GLY A 187 13.99 6.67 11.80
C GLY A 187 14.92 5.61 12.40
N THR A 188 14.40 4.42 12.67
CA THR A 188 15.19 3.25 13.09
C THR A 188 15.59 2.40 11.88
N PRO A 189 16.87 2.05 11.70
CA PRO A 189 17.30 1.15 10.63
C PRO A 189 16.56 -0.18 10.64
N GLN A 190 16.28 -0.71 9.45
CA GLN A 190 15.71 -2.06 9.32
C GLN A 190 16.78 -3.13 9.56
N ASP A 191 16.36 -4.26 10.14
CA ASP A 191 17.18 -5.46 10.22
C ASP A 191 17.08 -6.23 8.88
N HIS A 192 18.07 -6.04 8.01
CA HIS A 192 18.04 -6.58 6.65
C HIS A 192 18.14 -8.12 6.60
N GLU A 193 18.67 -8.77 7.63
CA GLU A 193 18.73 -10.23 7.70
C GLU A 193 17.34 -10.87 7.89
N LYS A 194 16.39 -10.11 8.43
CA LYS A 194 15.00 -10.53 8.63
C LYS A 194 14.07 -10.13 7.48
N ALA A 195 14.61 -9.52 6.42
CA ALA A 195 13.81 -9.03 5.31
C ALA A 195 13.27 -10.17 4.45
N THR A 196 12.01 -10.05 4.04
CA THR A 196 11.41 -10.90 3.01
C THR A 196 10.78 -10.00 1.95
N SER A 197 10.83 -10.42 0.68
CA SER A 197 10.34 -9.63 -0.44
C SER A 197 9.47 -10.47 -1.36
N PHE A 198 8.37 -9.90 -1.82
CA PHE A 198 7.46 -10.56 -2.74
C PHE A 198 7.10 -9.65 -3.91
N GLY A 199 6.94 -10.25 -5.09
CA GLY A 199 6.56 -9.56 -6.32
C GLY A 199 5.06 -9.23 -6.38
N GLY A 200 4.69 -8.54 -7.47
CA GLY A 200 3.27 -8.38 -7.81
C GLY A 200 2.64 -9.74 -8.14
N ARG A 201 1.32 -9.84 -7.97
CA ARG A 201 0.53 -11.00 -8.39
C ARG A 201 -0.33 -10.67 -9.60
N ARG A 202 -0.63 -11.69 -10.40
CA ARG A 202 -1.50 -11.65 -11.57
C ARG A 202 -2.72 -12.53 -11.36
N PRO A 203 -3.79 -12.39 -12.17
CA PRO A 203 -4.95 -13.27 -12.09
C PRO A 203 -4.59 -14.75 -12.18
N GLU A 204 -3.57 -15.14 -12.94
CA GLU A 204 -3.11 -16.53 -13.09
C GLU A 204 -2.58 -17.11 -11.78
N ASP A 205 -2.02 -16.29 -10.89
CA ASP A 205 -1.59 -16.72 -9.56
C ASP A 205 -2.77 -17.09 -8.64
N GLY A 206 -4.01 -16.95 -9.11
CA GLY A 206 -5.23 -17.42 -8.47
C GLY A 206 -5.56 -18.90 -8.78
N GLU A 207 -4.81 -19.57 -9.65
CA GLU A 207 -5.04 -20.99 -9.94
C GLU A 207 -4.76 -21.84 -8.70
N ILE A 208 -5.76 -22.64 -8.31
CA ILE A 208 -5.67 -23.52 -7.14
C ILE A 208 -4.81 -24.71 -7.50
N ASN A 209 -3.70 -24.85 -6.78
CA ASN A 209 -2.93 -26.08 -6.75
C ASN A 209 -3.53 -27.07 -5.74
N TRP A 210 -4.27 -28.06 -6.23
CA TRP A 210 -4.91 -29.10 -5.41
C TRP A 210 -3.95 -30.10 -4.75
N SER A 211 -2.64 -30.03 -5.01
CA SER A 211 -1.65 -30.81 -4.26
C SER A 211 -1.29 -30.20 -2.90
N LEU A 212 -1.71 -28.96 -2.65
CA LEU A 212 -1.55 -28.29 -1.36
C LEU A 212 -2.65 -28.71 -0.38
N ASP A 213 -2.41 -28.49 0.91
CA ASP A 213 -3.40 -28.77 1.95
C ASP A 213 -4.61 -27.81 1.91
N ALA A 214 -5.69 -28.18 2.60
CA ALA A 214 -6.93 -27.42 2.63
C ALA A 214 -6.75 -25.98 3.18
N VAL A 215 -5.81 -25.79 4.11
CA VAL A 215 -5.51 -24.48 4.71
C VAL A 215 -4.89 -23.55 3.66
N ALA A 216 -3.92 -24.04 2.89
CA ALA A 216 -3.27 -23.29 1.82
C ALA A 216 -4.26 -22.91 0.71
N VAL A 217 -5.13 -23.83 0.30
CA VAL A 217 -6.20 -23.55 -0.68
C VAL A 217 -7.14 -22.46 -0.16
N ARG A 218 -7.60 -22.59 1.09
CA ARG A 218 -8.47 -21.59 1.71
C ARG A 218 -7.79 -20.22 1.84
N ASN A 219 -6.50 -20.20 2.19
CA ASN A 219 -5.70 -18.98 2.29
C ASN A 219 -5.58 -18.26 0.94
N LEU A 220 -5.36 -19.00 -0.15
CA LEU A 220 -5.41 -18.43 -1.50
C LEU A 220 -6.80 -17.83 -1.79
N VAL A 221 -7.87 -18.60 -1.56
CA VAL A 221 -9.26 -18.15 -1.82
C VAL A 221 -9.56 -16.84 -1.10
N ARG A 222 -9.29 -16.74 0.22
CA ARG A 222 -9.57 -15.50 0.97
C ARG A 222 -8.66 -14.33 0.58
N ALA A 223 -7.45 -14.62 0.07
CA ALA A 223 -6.51 -13.59 -0.38
C ALA A 223 -6.87 -12.97 -1.73
N VAL A 224 -7.62 -13.66 -2.57
CA VAL A 224 -7.99 -13.17 -3.91
C VAL A 224 -9.49 -13.21 -4.19
N THR A 225 -10.33 -13.40 -3.16
CA THR A 225 -11.79 -13.29 -3.29
C THR A 225 -12.22 -11.85 -3.61
N ARG A 226 -13.52 -11.65 -3.87
CA ARG A 226 -14.10 -10.35 -4.24
C ARG A 226 -13.60 -9.24 -3.31
N PRO A 227 -13.20 -8.09 -3.85
CA PRO A 227 -13.34 -7.64 -5.24
C PRO A 227 -12.17 -8.01 -6.18
N TYR A 228 -11.24 -8.86 -5.73
CA TYR A 228 -10.08 -9.31 -6.51
C TYR A 228 -10.48 -10.37 -7.57
N PRO A 229 -9.57 -10.75 -8.49
CA PRO A 229 -9.90 -11.62 -9.64
C PRO A 229 -10.47 -13.01 -9.32
N GLY A 230 -10.36 -13.49 -8.08
CA GLY A 230 -10.86 -14.79 -7.66
C GLY A 230 -9.84 -15.91 -7.78
N ALA A 231 -9.89 -16.86 -6.85
CA ALA A 231 -9.20 -18.14 -7.01
C ALA A 231 -10.00 -19.01 -7.98
N PHE A 232 -9.32 -19.82 -8.78
CA PHE A 232 -9.97 -20.65 -9.79
C PHE A 232 -9.32 -22.01 -9.98
N SER A 233 -10.05 -22.94 -10.57
CA SER A 233 -9.49 -24.19 -11.11
C SER A 233 -10.36 -24.67 -12.28
N PHE A 234 -10.10 -25.86 -12.80
CA PHE A 234 -10.81 -26.41 -13.95
C PHE A 234 -11.57 -27.68 -13.60
N ALA A 235 -12.83 -27.76 -14.05
CA ALA A 235 -13.63 -28.99 -14.05
C ALA A 235 -13.74 -29.47 -15.51
N GLY A 236 -12.87 -30.39 -15.91
CA GLY A 236 -12.64 -30.66 -17.32
C GLY A 236 -11.96 -29.46 -17.99
N ASP A 237 -12.57 -28.94 -19.05
CA ASP A 237 -12.14 -27.73 -19.78
C ASP A 237 -12.75 -26.43 -19.22
N ARG A 238 -13.73 -26.54 -18.31
CA ARG A 238 -14.45 -25.38 -17.76
C ARG A 238 -13.70 -24.75 -16.59
N LYS A 239 -13.35 -23.47 -16.72
CA LYS A 239 -12.84 -22.64 -15.62
C LYS A 239 -13.94 -22.36 -14.59
N CYS A 240 -13.66 -22.67 -13.33
CA CYS A 240 -14.56 -22.49 -12.19
C CYS A 240 -13.88 -21.59 -11.14
N PHE A 241 -14.60 -20.57 -10.67
CA PHE A 241 -14.12 -19.67 -9.62
C PHE A 241 -14.63 -20.08 -8.24
N PHE A 242 -13.77 -19.94 -7.24
CA PHE A 242 -14.03 -20.25 -5.84
C PHE A 242 -13.96 -18.95 -5.03
N TRP A 243 -15.13 -18.37 -4.75
CA TRP A 243 -15.23 -17.09 -4.03
C TRP A 243 -15.19 -17.26 -2.51
N THR A 244 -15.66 -18.40 -2.01
CA THR A 244 -15.67 -18.71 -0.57
C THR A 244 -15.53 -20.21 -0.45
N VAL A 245 -14.69 -20.64 0.50
CA VAL A 245 -14.49 -22.05 0.83
C VAL A 245 -14.38 -22.18 2.34
N THR A 246 -14.70 -23.37 2.84
CA THR A 246 -14.59 -23.72 4.25
C THR A 246 -13.84 -25.04 4.36
N GLU A 247 -12.94 -25.11 5.33
CA GLU A 247 -12.27 -26.37 5.67
C GLU A 247 -13.29 -27.32 6.27
N THR A 248 -13.35 -28.54 5.74
CA THR A 248 -14.14 -29.64 6.33
C THR A 248 -13.16 -30.63 6.93
N ASN A 249 -13.40 -31.07 8.16
CA ASN A 249 -12.74 -32.26 8.66
C ASN A 249 -13.21 -33.42 7.77
N GLY A 250 -12.28 -34.04 7.04
CA GLY A 250 -12.60 -35.21 6.23
C GLY A 250 -13.22 -36.28 7.14
N ASN A 251 -14.37 -36.81 6.72
CA ASN A 251 -14.87 -38.07 7.27
C ASN A 251 -13.97 -39.23 6.81
#